data_AF-A0A383AYD6-F1
#
_entry.id   AF-A0A383AYD6-F1
#
_cell.length_a   1.000
_cell.length_b   1.000
_cell.length_c   1.000
_cell.angle_alpha   90.00
_cell.angle_beta   90.00
_cell.angle_gamma   90.00
#
_symmetry.space_group_name_H-M   'P 1'
#
loop_
_entity.id
_entity.type
_entity.pdbx_description
1 polymer ?
#
loop_
_entity_poly.entity_id
_entity_poly.type
_entity_poly.pdbx_seq_one_letter_code
_entity_poly.pdbx_strand_id
1 'polypeptide(L)'
;MYELAANLTLIVHFAFILFVVFGALLFFVATKIIFIHFPALIWGSYIELTNSICPLTYLENWFLHKANLTTYSEGFIQNYLVPIVYPVSLTKDLQIYLGIALIVINIVFYAFIFNKLKKNFK
;
A
#
# COMPACT_ATOMS: atom_id res chain seq x y z
N MET A 1 20.35 0.02 15.56
CA MET A 1 19.55 -1.19 15.25
C MET A 1 18.07 -0.88 15.08
N TYR A 2 17.42 -0.17 16.02
CA TYR A 2 16.00 0.16 15.91
C TYR A 2 15.65 1.08 14.73
N GLU A 3 16.51 2.05 14.40
CA GLU A 3 16.32 2.89 13.20
C GLU A 3 16.33 2.06 11.90
N LEU A 4 17.21 1.06 11.79
CA LEU A 4 17.20 0.14 10.64
C LEU A 4 15.88 -0.62 10.57
N ALA A 5 15.32 -1.06 11.70
CA ALA A 5 14.03 -1.71 11.75
C ALA A 5 12.87 -0.76 11.36
N ALA A 6 12.93 0.51 11.74
CA ALA A 6 11.98 1.52 11.27
C ALA A 6 12.07 1.67 9.74
N ASN A 7 13.29 1.84 9.20
CA ASN A 7 13.52 1.95 7.76
C ASN A 7 12.98 0.73 6.99
N LEU A 8 13.26 -0.48 7.48
CA LEU A 8 12.75 -1.72 6.88
C LEU A 8 11.23 -1.79 6.94
N THR A 9 10.61 -1.37 8.04
CA THR A 9 9.15 -1.37 8.19
C THR A 9 8.52 -0.40 7.19
N LEU A 10 9.09 0.80 7.00
CA LEU A 10 8.62 1.75 6.00
C LEU A 10 8.78 1.24 4.57
N ILE A 11 9.88 0.54 4.25
CA ILE A 11 10.07 -0.09 2.94
C ILE A 11 8.99 -1.17 2.71
N VAL A 12 8.69 -1.97 3.74
CA VAL A 12 7.61 -2.97 3.68
C VAL A 12 6.25 -2.28 3.52
N HIS A 13 6.02 -1.17 4.20
CA HIS A 13 4.78 -0.39 4.06
C HIS A 13 4.63 0.17 2.65
N PHE A 14 5.69 0.75 2.09
CA PHE A 14 5.71 1.20 0.70
C PHE A 14 5.46 0.05 -0.28
N ALA A 15 6.09 -1.10 -0.08
CA ALA A 15 5.85 -2.29 -0.89
C ALA A 15 4.41 -2.80 -0.77
N PHE A 16 3.80 -2.72 0.42
CA PHE A 16 2.40 -3.03 0.64
C PHE A 16 1.49 -2.10 -0.17
N ILE A 17 1.75 -0.78 -0.16
CA ILE A 17 1.00 0.19 -0.98
C ILE A 17 1.10 -0.18 -2.47
N LEU A 18 2.31 -0.44 -2.98
CA LEU A 18 2.50 -0.88 -4.37
C LEU A 18 1.74 -2.17 -4.68
N PHE A 19 1.75 -3.13 -3.76
CA PHE A 19 1.03 -4.37 -3.91
C PHE A 19 -0.48 -4.15 -3.96
N VAL A 20 -1.03 -3.27 -3.12
CA VAL A 20 -2.46 -2.92 -3.14
C VAL A 20 -2.86 -2.23 -4.45
N VAL A 21 -2.02 -1.35 -4.98
CA VAL A 21 -2.30 -0.61 -6.22
C VAL A 21 -2.19 -1.51 -7.46
N PHE A 22 -1.14 -2.33 -7.54
CA PHE A 22 -0.77 -3.05 -8.76
C PHE A 22 -0.91 -4.57 -8.68
N GLY A 23 -1.25 -5.13 -7.52
CA GLY A 23 -1.16 -6.59 -7.30
C GLY A 23 -2.17 -7.39 -8.11
N ALA A 24 -3.24 -6.78 -8.64
CA ALA A 24 -4.09 -7.43 -9.63
C ALA A 24 -3.31 -7.84 -10.90
N LEU A 25 -2.32 -7.05 -11.33
CA LEU A 25 -1.49 -7.36 -12.50
C LEU A 25 -0.59 -8.58 -12.28
N LEU A 26 -0.20 -8.85 -11.02
CA LEU A 26 0.59 -10.04 -10.67
C LEU A 26 -0.16 -11.35 -10.89
N PHE A 27 -1.47 -11.29 -11.16
CA PHE A 27 -2.24 -12.43 -11.65
C PHE A 27 -1.59 -13.11 -12.86
N PHE A 28 -1.00 -12.34 -13.78
CA PHE A 28 -0.36 -12.88 -14.98
C PHE A 28 0.93 -13.65 -14.69
N VAL A 29 1.53 -13.46 -13.50
CA VAL A 29 2.71 -14.20 -13.05
C VAL A 29 2.27 -15.45 -12.28
N ALA A 30 1.33 -15.31 -11.34
CA ALA A 30 0.80 -16.43 -10.59
C ALA A 30 -0.65 -16.20 -10.16
N THR A 31 -1.55 -17.07 -10.60
CA THR A 31 -2.98 -17.03 -10.28
C THR A 31 -3.26 -17.04 -8.78
N LYS A 32 -2.42 -17.72 -7.97
CA LYS A 32 -2.59 -17.80 -6.52
C LYS A 32 -2.43 -16.47 -5.79
N ILE A 33 -1.78 -15.47 -6.40
CA ILE A 33 -1.58 -14.14 -5.79
C ILE A 33 -2.92 -13.44 -5.55
N ILE A 34 -3.96 -13.77 -6.33
CA ILE A 34 -5.29 -13.20 -6.17
C ILE A 34 -5.86 -13.38 -4.76
N PHE A 35 -5.56 -14.51 -4.10
CA PHE A 35 -6.06 -14.82 -2.76
C PHE A 35 -5.43 -13.95 -1.67
N ILE A 36 -4.23 -13.44 -1.90
CA ILE A 36 -3.53 -12.55 -0.96
C ILE A 36 -3.79 -11.09 -1.33
N HIS A 37 -3.85 -10.78 -2.62
CA HIS A 37 -4.13 -9.44 -3.11
C HIS A 37 -5.52 -8.96 -2.74
N PHE A 38 -6.54 -9.83 -2.84
CA PHE A 38 -7.91 -9.41 -2.59
C PHE A 38 -8.14 -8.94 -1.13
N PRO A 39 -7.71 -9.66 -0.07
CA PRO A 39 -7.72 -9.14 1.29
C PRO A 39 -6.90 -7.87 1.48
N ALA A 40 -5.72 -7.78 0.84
CA ALA A 40 -4.87 -6.58 0.92
C ALA A 40 -5.57 -5.35 0.32
N LEU A 41 -6.22 -5.51 -0.84
CA LEU A 41 -6.99 -4.46 -1.49
C LEU A 41 -8.16 -4.00 -0.62
N ILE A 42 -8.93 -4.93 -0.05
CA ILE A 42 -10.03 -4.59 0.88
C ILE A 42 -9.49 -3.77 2.05
N TRP A 43 -8.38 -4.22 2.65
CA TRP A 43 -7.78 -3.53 3.78
C TRP A 43 -7.27 -2.13 3.41
N GLY A 44 -6.52 -2.01 2.31
CA GLY A 44 -6.02 -0.72 1.83
C GLY A 44 -7.16 0.25 1.53
N SER A 45 -8.20 -0.20 0.82
CA SER A 45 -9.40 0.60 0.55
C SER A 45 -10.12 1.02 1.83
N TYR A 46 -10.24 0.15 2.83
CA TYR A 46 -10.83 0.49 4.12
C TYR A 46 -10.05 1.60 4.83
N ILE A 47 -8.72 1.50 4.86
CA ILE A 47 -7.85 2.50 5.49
C ILE A 47 -8.03 3.87 4.83
N GLU A 48 -7.99 3.93 3.50
CA GLU A 48 -8.18 5.18 2.73
C GLU A 48 -9.56 5.80 2.97
N LEU A 49 -10.63 5.01 2.88
CA LEU A 49 -12.01 5.52 2.98
C LEU A 49 -12.39 5.95 4.41
N THR A 50 -11.79 5.35 5.43
CA THR A 50 -12.07 5.70 6.83
C THR A 50 -11.11 6.75 7.39
N ASN A 51 -10.11 7.19 6.61
CA ASN A 51 -9.00 7.99 7.10
C ASN A 51 -8.31 7.35 8.33
N SER A 52 -8.32 6.02 8.39
CA SER A 52 -7.69 5.28 9.48
C SER A 52 -6.17 5.24 9.30
N ILE A 53 -5.46 4.89 10.37
CA ILE A 53 -4.01 4.72 10.32
C ILE A 53 -3.68 3.26 10.00
N CYS A 54 -2.77 3.04 9.05
CA CYS A 54 -2.26 1.72 8.74
C CYS A 54 -1.52 1.10 9.95
N PRO A 55 -1.76 -0.17 10.31
CA PRO A 55 -1.07 -0.80 11.44
C PRO A 55 0.46 -0.75 11.37
N LEU A 56 1.02 -0.76 10.16
CA LEU A 56 2.47 -0.66 9.94
C LEU A 56 3.04 0.67 10.45
N THR A 57 2.26 1.75 10.36
CA THR A 57 2.66 3.07 10.89
C THR A 57 2.88 3.03 12.41
N TYR A 58 2.08 2.26 13.16
CA TYR A 58 2.34 2.10 14.60
C TYR A 58 3.66 1.38 14.87
N LEU A 59 3.99 0.38 14.04
CA LEU A 59 5.23 -0.37 14.17
C LEU A 59 6.45 0.49 13.78
N GLU A 60 6.35 1.27 12.71
CA GLU A 60 7.35 2.26 12.30
C GLU A 60 7.66 3.23 13.45
N ASN A 61 6.62 3.88 13.99
CA ASN A 61 6.76 4.85 15.08
C ASN A 61 7.31 4.18 16.34
N TRP A 62 6.92 2.94 16.63
CA TRP A 62 7.49 2.20 17.76
C TRP A 62 9.00 2.01 17.62
N PHE A 63 9.49 1.64 16.44
CA PHE A 63 10.92 1.51 16.18
C PHE A 63 11.65 2.85 16.20
N LEU A 64 11.06 3.93 15.66
CA LEU A 64 11.61 5.28 15.73
C LEU A 64 11.76 5.73 17.20
N HIS A 65 10.71 5.54 18.01
CA HIS A 65 10.76 5.85 19.44
C HIS A 65 11.84 5.04 20.17
N LYS A 66 12.01 3.75 19.85
CA LYS A 66 13.10 2.92 20.40
C LYS A 66 14.49 3.38 19.94
N ALA A 67 14.58 4.10 18.82
CA ALA A 67 15.79 4.74 18.36
C ALA A 67 16.01 6.16 18.92
N ASN A 68 15.12 6.67 19.78
CA ASN A 68 15.06 8.06 20.24
C ASN A 68 14.89 9.08 19.10
N LEU A 69 14.20 8.69 18.04
CA LEU A 69 13.89 9.52 16.89
C LEU A 69 12.40 9.84 16.84
N THR A 70 12.06 11.03 16.36
CA THR A 70 10.67 11.44 16.07
C THR A 70 10.35 11.37 14.57
N THR A 71 11.37 11.35 13.73
CA THR A 71 11.29 11.24 12.27
C THR A 71 12.45 10.40 11.76
N TYR A 72 12.39 9.95 10.50
CA TYR A 72 13.51 9.29 9.87
C TYR A 72 14.69 10.26 9.73
N SER A 73 15.91 9.75 9.83
CA SER A 73 17.13 10.54 9.60
C SER A 73 17.18 11.04 8.16
N GLU A 74 17.77 12.23 7.98
CA GLU A 74 17.96 12.82 6.66
C GLU A 74 18.69 11.86 5.71
N GLY A 75 18.16 11.72 4.49
CA GLY A 75 18.67 10.77 3.51
C GLY A 75 17.60 10.28 2.55
N PHE A 76 17.88 9.18 1.83
CA PHE A 76 16.99 8.68 0.77
C PHE A 76 15.57 8.37 1.27
N ILE A 77 15.45 7.72 2.42
CA ILE A 77 14.15 7.36 3.00
C ILE A 77 13.32 8.61 3.27
N GLN A 78 13.87 9.55 4.03
CA GLN A 78 13.20 10.79 4.42
C GLN A 78 12.87 11.67 3.21
N ASN A 79 13.72 11.72 2.19
CA ASN A 79 13.55 12.60 1.03
C ASN A 79 12.69 12.00 -0.09
N TYR A 80 12.58 10.67 -0.21
CA TYR A 80 11.88 10.03 -1.32
C TYR A 80 10.74 9.10 -0.90
N LEU A 81 10.90 8.30 0.15
CA LEU A 81 9.85 7.34 0.54
C LEU A 81 8.80 7.97 1.44
N VAL A 82 9.23 8.73 2.46
CA VAL A 82 8.33 9.38 3.42
C VAL A 82 7.29 10.26 2.73
N PRO A 83 7.62 11.13 1.76
CA PRO A 83 6.61 11.97 1.10
C PRO A 83 5.62 11.18 0.22
N ILE A 84 5.98 9.96 -0.21
CA ILE A 84 5.10 9.09 -0.99
C ILE A 84 4.13 8.34 -0.06
N VAL A 85 4.63 7.83 1.06
CA VAL A 85 3.83 7.08 2.04
C VAL A 85 2.96 8.03 2.89
N TYR A 86 3.50 9.20 3.25
CA TYR A 86 2.86 10.23 4.06
C TYR A 86 2.92 11.60 3.36
N PRO A 87 2.08 11.82 2.32
CA PRO A 87 2.09 13.08 1.58
C PRO A 87 1.66 14.26 2.45
N VAL A 88 2.46 15.35 2.40
CA VAL A 88 2.30 16.55 3.25
C VAL A 88 0.95 17.25 3.03
N SER A 89 0.35 17.11 1.85
CA SER A 89 -0.91 17.74 1.45
C SER A 89 -2.09 16.77 1.34
N LEU A 90 -2.04 15.63 2.05
CA LEU A 90 -3.12 14.65 2.03
C LEU A 90 -4.34 15.15 2.81
N THR A 91 -5.31 15.74 2.11
CA THR A 91 -6.60 16.11 2.69
C THR A 91 -7.52 14.89 2.78
N LYS A 92 -8.51 14.93 3.67
CA LYS A 92 -9.52 13.85 3.81
C LYS A 92 -10.24 13.56 2.49
N ASP A 93 -10.61 14.61 1.77
CA ASP A 93 -11.26 14.48 0.47
C ASP A 93 -10.33 13.80 -0.55
N LEU A 94 -9.06 14.19 -0.58
CA LEU A 94 -8.06 13.56 -1.45
C LEU A 94 -7.86 12.09 -1.10
N GLN A 95 -7.82 11.74 0.18
CA GLN A 95 -7.69 10.36 0.64
C GLN A 95 -8.88 9.50 0.17
N ILE A 96 -10.11 10.03 0.28
CA ILE A 96 -11.31 9.38 -0.24
C ILE A 96 -11.23 9.21 -1.77
N TYR A 97 -10.81 10.24 -2.51
CA TYR A 97 -10.64 10.14 -3.97
C TYR A 97 -9.60 9.09 -4.36
N LEU A 98 -8.48 9.00 -3.63
CA LEU A 98 -7.46 7.96 -3.84
C LEU A 98 -8.01 6.57 -3.55
N GLY A 99 -8.77 6.39 -2.46
CA GLY A 99 -9.44 5.14 -2.13
C GLY A 99 -10.44 4.70 -3.20
N ILE A 100 -11.26 5.62 -3.72
CA ILE A 100 -12.19 5.34 -4.82
C ILE A 100 -11.43 4.98 -6.09
N ALA A 101 -10.40 5.76 -6.45
CA ALA A 101 -9.58 5.49 -7.64
C ALA A 101 -8.91 4.11 -7.56
N LEU A 102 -8.36 3.76 -6.40
CA LEU A 102 -7.78 2.44 -6.13
C LEU A 102 -8.77 1.31 -6.39
N ILE A 103 -9.99 1.42 -5.88
CA ILE A 103 -11.06 0.42 -6.08
C ILE A 103 -11.42 0.33 -7.57
N VAL A 104 -11.68 1.45 -8.22
CA VAL A 104 -12.10 1.50 -9.63
C VAL A 104 -11.04 0.88 -10.54
N ILE A 105 -9.77 1.26 -10.36
CA ILE A 105 -8.65 0.73 -11.14
C ILE A 105 -8.55 -0.79 -10.99
N ASN A 106 -8.63 -1.29 -9.75
CA ASN A 106 -8.55 -2.73 -9.50
C ASN A 106 -9.76 -3.51 -10.03
N ILE A 107 -10.97 -2.94 -9.97
CA ILE A 107 -12.16 -3.53 -10.61
C ILE A 107 -11.94 -3.69 -12.12
N VAL A 108 -11.39 -2.67 -12.79
CA VAL A 108 -11.06 -2.73 -14.22
C VAL A 108 -10.05 -3.83 -14.51
N PHE A 109 -8.98 -3.94 -13.71
CA PHE A 109 -8.00 -5.02 -13.85
C PHE A 109 -8.61 -6.40 -13.65
N TYR A 110 -9.43 -6.58 -12.61
CA TYR A 110 -10.11 -7.85 -12.35
C TYR A 110 -11.10 -8.23 -13.46
N ALA A 111 -11.88 -7.27 -13.97
CA ALA A 111 -12.79 -7.50 -15.09
C ALA A 111 -12.03 -7.93 -16.35
N PHE A 112 -10.91 -7.29 -16.65
CA PHE A 112 -10.04 -7.67 -17.77
C PHE A 112 -9.48 -9.09 -17.60
N ILE A 113 -8.98 -9.43 -16.41
CA ILE A 113 -8.48 -10.77 -16.07
C ILE A 113 -9.57 -11.82 -16.24
N PHE A 114 -10.77 -11.57 -15.70
CA PHE A 114 -11.89 -12.50 -15.77
C PHE A 114 -12.35 -12.74 -17.22
N ASN A 115 -12.43 -11.68 -18.03
CA ASN A 115 -12.77 -11.79 -19.46
C ASN A 115 -11.73 -12.63 -20.23
N LYS A 116 -10.44 -12.46 -19.92
CA LYS A 116 -9.36 -13.24 -20.54
C LYS A 116 -9.42 -14.72 -20.14
N LEU A 117 -9.71 -15.02 -18.87
CA LEU A 117 -9.90 -16.39 -18.41
C LEU A 117 -11.07 -17.06 -19.13
N LYS A 118 -12.23 -16.39 -19.20
CA LYS A 118 -13.41 -16.92 -19.90
C LYS A 118 -13.14 -17.23 -21.38
N LYS A 119 -12.28 -16.44 -22.04
CA LYS A 119 -11.88 -16.68 -23.44
C LYS A 119 -10.97 -17.90 -23.60
N ASN A 120 -10.13 -18.22 -22.61
CA ASN A 120 -9.24 -19.38 -22.66
C ASN A 120 -9.93 -20.72 -22.36
N PHE A 121 -11.12 -20.70 -21.74
CA PHE A 121 -11.94 -21.88 -21.44
C PHE A 121 -12.98 -22.21 -22.53
N LYS A 122 -13.06 -21.40 -23.60
CA LYS A 122 -13.88 -21.66 -24.79
C LYS A 122 -12.99 -22.12 -25.93
#